data_AF-A0A357T1N3-F1
#
_entry.id   AF-A0A357T1N3-F1
#
_cell.length_a   1.000
_cell.length_b   1.000
_cell.length_c   1.000
_cell.angle_alpha   90.00
_cell.angle_beta   90.00
_cell.angle_gamma   90.00
#
_symmetry.space_group_name_H-M   'P 1'
#
loop_
_entity.id
_entity.type
_entity.pdbx_description
1 polymer ?
#
loop_
_entity_poly.entity_id
_entity_poly.type
_entity_poly.pdbx_seq_one_letter_code
_entity_poly.pdbx_strand_id
1 'polypeptide(L)'
;MVGGKAKRRLVTELSRLQVRLNTEKTKIIDLEQGETFDFLGFEYRLIKMEKRKMILIKPKKKKVQALREKVREHIKSHNNQNVYQMVKGLNPILRGWVNYYRIGHSSKEFSQIRQWVE
;
A
#
# COMPACT_ATOMS: atom_id res chain seq x y z
N MET A 1 27.44 -9.96 -5.38
CA MET A 1 26.59 -9.23 -4.41
C MET A 1 26.37 -7.78 -4.87
N VAL A 2 25.25 -7.51 -5.56
CA VAL A 2 24.99 -6.21 -6.22
C VAL A 2 24.61 -5.08 -5.24
N GLY A 3 24.22 -5.39 -3.99
CA GLY A 3 23.79 -4.38 -3.00
C GLY A 3 24.89 -3.74 -2.12
N GLY A 4 26.11 -4.28 -2.11
CA GLY A 4 27.16 -3.87 -1.15
C GLY A 4 27.74 -2.47 -1.39
N LYS A 5 27.95 -2.08 -2.66
CA LYS A 5 28.55 -0.78 -3.01
C LYS A 5 27.58 0.38 -2.77
N ALA A 6 26.32 0.22 -3.17
CA ALA A 6 25.27 1.23 -2.96
C ALA A 6 25.00 1.47 -1.47
N LYS A 7 24.87 0.40 -0.66
CA LYS A 7 24.68 0.52 0.80
C LYS A 7 25.84 1.25 1.47
N ARG A 8 27.09 0.92 1.11
CA ARG A 8 28.28 1.62 1.63
C ARG A 8 28.24 3.11 1.30
N ARG A 9 27.94 3.48 0.04
CA ARG A 9 27.85 4.89 -0.35
C ARG A 9 26.76 5.63 0.40
N LEU A 10 25.58 5.02 0.56
CA LEU A 10 24.48 5.59 1.33
C LEU A 10 24.89 5.91 2.78
N VAL A 11 25.57 4.99 3.45
CA VAL A 11 26.06 5.19 4.83
C VAL A 11 27.06 6.36 4.90
N THR A 12 27.97 6.47 3.94
CA THR A 12 28.93 7.58 3.88
C THR A 12 28.24 8.93 3.73
N GLU A 13 27.27 9.05 2.82
CA GLU A 13 26.56 10.33 2.60
C GLU A 13 25.65 10.69 3.78
N LEU A 14 24.94 9.73 4.37
CA LEU A 14 24.11 9.98 5.56
C LEU A 14 24.96 10.45 6.75
N SER A 15 26.18 9.91 6.89
CA SER A 15 27.11 10.29 7.95
C SER A 15 27.59 11.75 7.80
N ARG A 16 27.77 12.24 6.56
CA ARG A 16 28.05 13.67 6.29
C ARG A 16 26.90 14.57 6.71
N LEU A 17 25.66 14.07 6.63
CA LEU A 17 24.45 14.75 7.09
C LEU A 17 24.17 14.53 8.58
N GLN A 18 25.07 13.86 9.32
CA GLN A 18 24.90 13.49 10.73
C GLN A 18 23.67 12.63 11.03
N VAL A 19 23.17 11.88 10.02
CA VAL A 19 22.05 10.95 10.16
C VAL A 19 22.55 9.52 10.09
N ARG A 20 21.93 8.61 10.86
CA ARG A 20 22.26 7.18 10.85
C ARG A 20 21.12 6.36 10.25
N LEU A 21 21.49 5.32 9.53
CA LEU A 21 20.56 4.35 8.98
C LEU A 21 20.02 3.45 10.09
N ASN A 22 18.70 3.31 10.19
CA ASN A 22 18.10 2.35 11.12
C ASN A 22 18.29 0.93 10.55
N THR A 23 19.14 0.14 11.21
CA THR A 23 19.51 -1.22 10.77
C THR A 23 18.40 -2.25 10.94
N GLU A 24 17.46 -2.03 11.86
CA GLU A 24 16.30 -2.91 12.05
C GLU A 24 15.28 -2.75 10.92
N LYS A 25 15.11 -1.51 10.45
CA LYS A 25 14.14 -1.18 9.39
C LYS A 25 14.71 -1.32 7.98
N THR A 26 16.03 -1.37 7.83
CA THR A 26 16.69 -1.39 6.52
C THR A 26 17.17 -2.79 6.16
N LYS A 27 16.66 -3.32 5.05
CA LYS A 27 17.07 -4.59 4.48
C LYS A 27 17.30 -4.47 2.98
N ILE A 28 18.25 -5.26 2.48
CA ILE A 28 18.37 -5.52 1.04
C ILE A 28 17.47 -6.73 0.79
N ILE A 29 16.62 -6.64 -0.23
CA ILE A 29 15.74 -7.73 -0.61
C ILE A 29 16.04 -8.21 -2.03
N ASP A 30 15.77 -9.48 -2.29
CA ASP A 30 15.86 -10.14 -3.58
C ASP A 30 14.46 -10.56 -4.07
N LEU A 31 13.94 -9.76 -5.00
CA LEU A 31 12.65 -10.02 -5.63
C LEU A 31 12.66 -11.29 -6.51
N GLU A 32 13.80 -11.74 -7.02
CA GLU A 32 13.90 -12.98 -7.82
C GLU A 32 13.64 -14.23 -6.97
N GLN A 33 13.93 -14.15 -5.67
CA GLN A 33 13.67 -15.20 -4.67
C GLN A 33 12.26 -15.12 -4.06
N GLY A 34 11.42 -14.22 -4.57
CA GLY A 34 10.03 -14.07 -4.12
C GLY A 34 9.85 -13.17 -2.91
N GLU A 35 10.90 -12.46 -2.45
CA GLU A 35 10.75 -11.45 -1.41
C GLU A 35 9.89 -10.27 -1.89
N THR A 36 9.37 -9.49 -0.94
CA THR A 36 8.56 -8.30 -1.20
C THR A 36 9.11 -7.10 -0.43
N PHE A 37 8.80 -5.90 -0.92
CA PHE A 37 8.98 -4.68 -0.14
C PHE A 37 7.71 -3.84 -0.12
N ASP A 38 7.57 -3.11 0.97
CA ASP A 38 6.46 -2.20 1.18
C ASP A 38 6.95 -0.76 1.02
N PHE A 39 6.25 0.04 0.23
CA PHE A 39 6.55 1.46 0.06
C PHE A 39 5.27 2.27 -0.20
N LEU A 40 5.12 3.39 0.51
CA LEU A 40 3.99 4.34 0.38
C LEU A 40 2.59 3.68 0.39
N GLY A 41 2.42 2.63 1.20
CA GLY A 41 1.14 1.92 1.31
C GLY A 41 0.88 0.87 0.23
N PHE A 42 1.86 0.60 -0.63
CA PHE A 42 1.87 -0.47 -1.61
C PHE A 42 2.82 -1.60 -1.20
N GLU A 43 2.49 -2.82 -1.58
CA GLU A 43 3.37 -3.99 -1.60
C GLU A 43 3.86 -4.19 -3.05
N TYR A 44 5.17 -4.35 -3.21
CA TYR A 44 5.84 -4.63 -4.47
C TYR A 44 6.34 -6.07 -4.47
N ARG A 45 6.05 -6.80 -5.55
CA ARG A 45 6.44 -8.20 -5.72
C ARG A 45 6.77 -8.48 -7.18
N LEU A 46 7.79 -9.29 -7.44
CA LEU A 46 8.04 -9.83 -8.77
C LEU A 46 7.11 -11.02 -9.04
N ILE A 47 6.38 -10.96 -10.15
CA ILE A 47 5.61 -12.08 -10.68
C ILE A 47 6.31 -12.58 -11.93
N LYS A 48 6.49 -13.89 -12.02
CA LYS A 48 7.01 -14.60 -13.19
C LYS A 48 5.82 -15.24 -13.92
N MET A 49 5.61 -14.87 -15.17
CA MET A 49 4.67 -15.49 -16.10
C MET A 49 5.49 -16.26 -17.14
N GLU A 50 4.87 -17.19 -17.87
CA GLU A 50 5.55 -18.07 -18.84
C GLU A 50 6.51 -17.34 -19.80
N LYS A 51 6.15 -16.14 -20.25
CA LYS A 51 6.94 -15.37 -21.22
C LYS A 51 7.51 -14.05 -20.69
N ARG A 52 7.23 -13.67 -19.43
CA ARG A 52 7.64 -12.35 -18.90
C ARG A 52 7.73 -12.30 -17.38
N LYS A 53 8.59 -11.42 -16.88
CA LYS A 53 8.61 -11.01 -15.47
C LYS A 53 8.01 -9.60 -15.35
N MET A 54 7.23 -9.36 -14.30
CA MET A 54 6.58 -8.07 -14.06
C MET A 54 6.56 -7.74 -12.58
N ILE A 55 6.75 -6.46 -12.23
CA ILE A 55 6.56 -5.97 -10.87
C ILE A 55 5.07 -5.71 -10.65
N LEU A 56 4.48 -6.50 -9.78
CA LEU A 56 3.13 -6.27 -9.28
C LEU A 56 3.18 -5.29 -8.11
N ILE A 57 2.37 -4.25 -8.20
CA ILE A 57 2.26 -3.17 -7.21
C ILE A 57 0.83 -3.16 -6.69
N LYS A 58 0.58 -3.54 -5.44
CA LYS A 58 -0.78 -3.63 -4.88
C LYS A 58 -0.94 -2.86 -3.59
N PRO A 59 -2.16 -2.39 -3.23
CA PRO A 59 -2.42 -1.86 -1.92
C PRO A 59 -2.09 -2.91 -0.85
N LYS A 60 -1.43 -2.51 0.23
CA LYS A 60 -1.18 -3.43 1.35
C LYS A 60 -2.49 -3.92 1.96
N LYS A 61 -2.55 -5.19 2.36
CA LYS A 61 -3.73 -5.75 3.06
C LYS A 61 -4.15 -4.91 4.27
N LYS A 62 -3.19 -4.47 5.08
CA LYS A 62 -3.44 -3.57 6.24
C LYS A 62 -4.12 -2.26 5.84
N LYS A 63 -3.81 -1.74 4.65
CA LYS A 63 -4.39 -0.51 4.13
C LYS A 63 -5.84 -0.75 3.70
N VAL A 64 -6.11 -1.83 2.96
CA VAL A 64 -7.50 -2.24 2.64
C VAL A 64 -8.33 -2.45 3.90
N GLN A 65 -7.76 -3.09 4.92
CA GLN A 65 -8.42 -3.29 6.22
C GLN A 65 -8.73 -1.96 6.92
N ALA A 66 -7.78 -1.02 6.95
CA ALA A 66 -7.99 0.30 7.54
C ALA A 66 -9.12 1.08 6.82
N LEU A 67 -9.28 0.92 5.50
CA LEU A 67 -10.44 1.48 4.80
C LEU A 67 -11.74 0.86 5.30
N ARG A 68 -11.81 -0.47 5.41
CA ARG A 68 -13.01 -1.17 5.89
C ARG A 68 -13.40 -0.73 7.30
N GLU A 69 -12.41 -0.57 8.18
CA GLU A 69 -12.61 -0.05 9.54
C GLU A 69 -13.17 1.37 9.50
N LYS A 70 -12.56 2.26 8.72
CA LYS A 70 -13.03 3.64 8.55
C LYS A 70 -14.46 3.71 8.02
N VAL A 71 -14.82 2.85 7.06
CA VAL A 71 -16.20 2.77 6.53
C VAL A 71 -17.15 2.26 7.60
N ARG A 72 -16.78 1.22 8.36
CA ARG A 72 -17.60 0.69 9.45
C ARG A 72 -17.83 1.73 10.55
N GLU A 73 -16.80 2.47 10.93
CA GLU A 73 -16.89 3.57 11.91
C GLU A 73 -17.79 4.70 11.41
N HIS A 74 -17.67 5.06 10.13
CA HIS A 74 -18.54 6.07 9.51
C HIS A 74 -20.01 5.64 9.57
N ILE A 75 -20.32 4.40 9.19
CA ILE A 75 -21.69 3.86 9.27
C ILE A 75 -22.18 3.84 10.72
N LYS A 76 -21.37 3.35 11.67
CA LYS A 76 -21.73 3.25 13.09
C LYS A 76 -22.04 4.62 13.71
N SER A 77 -21.26 5.64 13.39
CA SER A 77 -21.43 7.00 13.92
C SER A 77 -22.61 7.76 13.31
N HIS A 78 -23.13 7.31 12.16
CA HIS A 78 -24.22 7.95 11.42
C HIS A 78 -25.49 7.08 11.37
N ASN A 79 -25.61 6.10 12.27
CA ASN A 79 -26.72 5.14 12.31
C ASN A 79 -28.10 5.77 12.54
N ASN A 80 -28.15 6.97 13.15
CA ASN A 80 -29.37 7.72 13.40
C ASN A 80 -29.69 8.76 12.30
N GLN A 81 -28.90 8.81 11.22
CA GLN A 81 -29.12 9.73 10.11
C GLN A 81 -29.89 9.07 8.96
N ASN A 82 -30.50 9.89 8.10
CA ASN A 82 -31.03 9.41 6.83
C ASN A 82 -29.90 8.78 6.00
N VAL A 83 -30.18 7.62 5.39
CA VAL A 83 -29.29 6.88 4.49
C VAL A 83 -28.61 7.78 3.46
N TYR A 84 -29.32 8.77 2.91
CA TYR A 84 -28.77 9.73 1.97
C TYR A 84 -27.58 10.51 2.55
N GLN A 85 -27.69 11.01 3.79
CA GLN A 85 -26.62 11.77 4.44
C GLN A 85 -25.43 10.87 4.79
N MET A 86 -25.71 9.65 5.24
CA MET A 86 -24.68 8.64 5.49
C MET A 86 -23.87 8.33 4.21
N VAL A 87 -24.56 8.08 3.08
CA VAL A 87 -23.93 7.83 1.76
C VAL A 87 -23.16 9.06 1.29
N LYS A 88 -23.71 10.26 1.48
CA LYS A 88 -23.04 11.53 1.12
C LYS A 88 -21.70 11.69 1.85
N GLY A 89 -21.63 11.29 3.12
CA GLY A 89 -20.38 11.28 3.90
C GLY A 89 -19.43 10.14 3.54
N LEU A 90 -19.95 8.98 3.14
CA LEU A 90 -19.16 7.81 2.79
C LEU A 90 -18.45 7.96 1.42
N ASN A 91 -19.13 8.56 0.44
CA ASN A 91 -18.63 8.70 -0.93
C ASN A 91 -17.25 9.38 -1.03
N PRO A 92 -16.96 10.49 -0.33
CA PRO A 92 -15.63 11.09 -0.30
C PRO A 92 -14.53 10.15 0.22
N ILE A 93 -14.82 9.31 1.20
CA ILE A 93 -13.85 8.36 1.78
C ILE A 93 -13.45 7.33 0.72
N LEU A 94 -14.44 6.71 0.08
CA LEU A 94 -14.23 5.72 -0.97
C LEU A 94 -13.55 6.35 -2.20
N ARG A 95 -13.99 7.54 -2.61
CA ARG A 95 -13.39 8.26 -3.74
C ARG A 95 -11.93 8.61 -3.49
N GLY A 96 -11.60 9.12 -2.30
CA GLY A 96 -10.22 9.40 -1.92
C GLY A 96 -9.35 8.15 -1.96
N TRP A 97 -9.88 7.02 -1.49
CA TRP A 97 -9.19 5.73 -1.55
C TRP A 97 -8.87 5.30 -2.98
N VAL A 98 -9.88 5.29 -3.85
CA VAL A 98 -9.73 4.92 -5.26
C VAL A 98 -8.71 5.85 -5.94
N ASN A 99 -8.83 7.16 -5.71
CA ASN A 99 -7.92 8.15 -6.29
C ASN A 99 -6.45 7.93 -5.91
N TYR A 100 -6.17 7.52 -4.68
CA TYR A 100 -4.81 7.23 -4.22
C TYR A 100 -4.28 5.91 -4.81
N TYR A 101 -5.08 4.85 -4.75
CA TYR A 101 -4.61 3.51 -5.10
C TYR A 101 -4.72 3.15 -6.59
N ARG A 102 -5.36 4.00 -7.42
CA ARG A 102 -5.54 3.76 -8.86
C ARG A 102 -4.24 3.68 -9.65
N ILE A 103 -3.13 4.19 -9.11
CA ILE A 103 -1.81 4.16 -9.76
C ILE A 103 -1.18 2.75 -9.74
N GLY A 104 -1.68 1.85 -8.88
CA GLY A 104 -1.22 0.47 -8.76
C GLY A 104 -2.17 -0.53 -9.43
N HIS A 105 -1.81 -1.81 -9.32
CA HIS A 105 -2.59 -2.95 -9.80
C HIS A 105 -3.72 -3.31 -8.81
N SER A 106 -4.58 -2.34 -8.54
CA SER A 106 -5.55 -2.37 -7.42
C SER A 106 -6.94 -2.87 -7.80
N SER A 107 -7.16 -3.31 -9.04
CA SER A 107 -8.50 -3.65 -9.55
C SER A 107 -9.18 -4.73 -8.72
N LYS A 108 -8.42 -5.74 -8.26
CA LYS A 108 -8.96 -6.81 -7.42
C LYS A 108 -9.44 -6.27 -6.07
N GLU A 109 -8.63 -5.42 -5.44
CA GLU A 109 -8.95 -4.81 -4.16
C GLU A 109 -10.14 -3.85 -4.28
N PHE A 110 -10.25 -3.11 -5.39
CA PHE A 110 -11.41 -2.25 -5.67
C PHE A 110 -12.70 -3.05 -5.81
N SER A 111 -12.69 -4.15 -6.57
CA SER A 111 -13.86 -5.02 -6.71
C SER A 111 -14.27 -5.63 -5.36
N GLN A 112 -13.31 -6.03 -4.53
CA GLN A 112 -13.60 -6.54 -3.18
C GLN A 112 -14.19 -5.50 -2.24
N ILE A 113 -13.73 -4.24 -2.33
CA ILE A 113 -14.30 -3.14 -1.54
C ILE A 113 -15.70 -2.83 -2.04
N ARG A 114 -15.90 -2.79 -3.35
CA ARG A 114 -17.20 -2.54 -3.97
C ARG A 114 -18.24 -3.56 -3.52
N GLN A 115 -17.95 -4.86 -3.68
CA GLN A 115 -18.83 -5.95 -3.25
C GLN A 115 -19.10 -5.96 -1.73
N TRP A 116 -18.21 -5.37 -0.94
CA TRP A 116 -18.38 -5.32 0.52
C TRP A 116 -19.23 -4.13 0.97
N VAL A 117 -19.30 -3.05 0.18
CA VAL A 117 -20.10 -1.85 0.47
C VAL A 117 -21.51 -1.94 -0.14
N GLU A 118 -21.63 -2.56 -1.31
CA GLU A 118 -22.91 -2.88 -1.97
C GLU A 118 -23.62 -4.06 -1.28
#